data_AF-A0A4V1VK00-F1
#
_entry.id   AF-A0A4V1VK00-F1
#
_cell.length_a   1.000
_cell.length_b   1.000
_cell.length_c   1.000
_cell.angle_alpha   90.00
_cell.angle_beta   90.00
_cell.angle_gamma   90.00
#
_symmetry.space_group_name_H-M   'P 1'
#
loop_
_entity.id
_entity.type
_entity.pdbx_description
1 polymer ?
#
loop_
_entity_poly.entity_id
_entity_poly.type
_entity_poly.pdbx_seq_one_letter_code
_entity_poly.pdbx_strand_id
1 'polypeptide(L)'
;MAAAQDQFPREPVQAVLAVALGAVLERHLESASPADLGLWTLRGLEVMEPLLKAELRSGTLLLNAGDRLLAARPLPPAASLGEAAAQPLALGLAALFEAAWRASPELRRAGAERMLRSGFEELFNHLDPYSRYLTPEEAQGARARRIGQVGLGLRLAAGRGDDVVLAAITPGGPAAEAGLRLGDRVLAIDGQRISGRDLARAAALLEGAAGTEVLLRLQRPAPGTRQGGGRRFEARLLRSLLAPEAVHAELREDILWLQLDNFSSATDRNVMAALAENFRPDAARTGRPRGVVLDLRGNRGGLLGQAVAVAGAFLPGGIVARTAGRHPDADRVYIASAADLAAGAP
;
A
#
# COMPACT_ATOMS: atom_id res chain seq x y z
N MET A 1 -28.90 15.39 0.05
CA MET A 1 -27.46 15.12 -0.08
C MET A 1 -26.99 14.97 -1.55
N ALA A 2 -27.66 15.59 -2.53
CA ALA A 2 -27.34 15.42 -3.96
C ALA A 2 -26.48 16.56 -4.59
N ALA A 3 -26.20 17.64 -3.84
CA ALA A 3 -25.53 18.83 -4.39
C ALA A 3 -24.00 18.76 -4.43
N ALA A 4 -23.36 17.88 -3.65
CA ALA A 4 -21.90 17.82 -3.53
C ALA A 4 -21.19 17.13 -4.71
N GLN A 5 -21.91 16.37 -5.55
CA GLN A 5 -21.32 15.61 -6.66
C GLN A 5 -21.11 16.43 -7.94
N ASP A 6 -21.60 17.68 -8.01
CA ASP A 6 -21.51 18.48 -9.24
C ASP A 6 -20.35 19.51 -9.21
N GLN A 7 -19.78 19.77 -8.03
CA GLN A 7 -18.65 20.70 -7.88
C GLN A 7 -17.31 19.97 -8.10
N PHE A 8 -16.47 20.55 -8.95
CA PHE A 8 -15.13 20.02 -9.20
C PHE A 8 -14.23 20.21 -7.96
N PRO A 9 -13.57 19.14 -7.46
CA PRO A 9 -12.69 19.21 -6.29
C PRO A 9 -11.31 19.78 -6.67
N ARG A 10 -11.26 21.09 -6.96
CA ARG A 10 -10.04 21.76 -7.47
C ARG A 10 -8.82 21.58 -6.58
N GLU A 11 -8.96 21.84 -5.28
CA GLU A 11 -7.82 21.82 -4.34
C GLU A 11 -7.18 20.42 -4.25
N PRO A 12 -7.93 19.32 -4.01
CA PRO A 12 -7.37 17.97 -4.05
C PRO A 12 -6.70 17.63 -5.39
N VAL A 13 -7.32 17.99 -6.53
CA VAL A 13 -6.77 17.70 -7.85
C VAL A 13 -5.45 18.44 -8.07
N GLN A 14 -5.40 19.72 -7.74
CA GLN A 14 -4.18 20.52 -7.85
C GLN A 14 -3.06 19.96 -6.97
N ALA A 15 -3.37 19.56 -5.73
CA ALA A 15 -2.38 18.99 -4.82
C ALA A 15 -1.77 17.68 -5.37
N VAL A 16 -2.61 16.78 -5.91
CA VAL A 16 -2.13 15.53 -6.54
C VAL A 16 -1.24 15.83 -7.74
N LEU A 17 -1.67 16.74 -8.63
CA LEU A 17 -0.90 17.13 -9.81
C LEU A 17 0.46 17.73 -9.43
N ALA A 18 0.49 18.63 -8.44
CA ALA A 18 1.73 19.30 -8.02
C ALA A 18 2.75 18.29 -7.46
N VAL A 19 2.32 17.41 -6.56
CA VAL A 19 3.21 16.39 -5.97
C VAL A 19 3.70 15.40 -7.03
N ALA A 20 2.81 14.90 -7.90
CA ALA A 20 3.19 13.91 -8.90
C ALA A 20 4.12 14.50 -9.97
N LEU A 21 3.79 15.67 -10.52
CA LEU A 21 4.61 16.32 -11.54
C LEU A 21 5.97 16.76 -10.98
N GLY A 22 6.02 17.21 -9.72
CA GLY A 22 7.28 17.49 -9.03
C GLY A 22 8.16 16.25 -8.95
N ALA A 23 7.60 15.12 -8.52
CA ALA A 23 8.33 13.85 -8.46
C ALA A 23 8.81 13.38 -9.84
N VAL A 24 8.01 13.54 -10.89
CA VAL A 24 8.42 13.19 -12.26
C VAL A 24 9.56 14.09 -12.75
N LEU A 25 9.40 15.41 -12.66
CA LEU A 25 10.39 16.38 -13.13
C LEU A 25 11.74 16.20 -12.43
N GLU A 26 11.72 15.87 -11.15
CA GLU A 26 12.90 15.76 -10.32
C GLU A 26 13.56 14.36 -10.38
N ARG A 27 12.76 13.29 -10.39
CA ARG A 27 13.25 11.93 -10.10
C ARG A 27 13.15 10.95 -11.26
N HIS A 28 12.27 11.19 -12.25
CA HIS A 28 12.08 10.26 -13.36
C HIS A 28 13.36 10.17 -14.20
N LEU A 29 13.76 8.98 -14.65
CA LEU A 29 15.03 8.78 -15.37
C LEU A 29 15.06 9.53 -16.70
N GLU A 30 13.98 9.44 -17.48
CA GLU A 30 13.81 10.21 -18.70
C GLU A 30 13.40 11.65 -18.37
N SER A 31 14.09 12.63 -18.95
CA SER A 31 13.76 14.04 -18.76
C SER A 31 12.67 14.46 -19.74
N ALA A 32 11.51 14.85 -19.23
CA ALA A 32 10.43 15.44 -20.01
C ALA A 32 10.26 16.92 -19.65
N SER A 33 9.94 17.75 -20.63
CA SER A 33 9.71 19.17 -20.38
C SER A 33 8.36 19.39 -19.67
N PRO A 34 8.20 20.48 -18.89
CA PRO A 34 6.89 20.84 -18.33
C PRO A 34 5.78 20.97 -19.39
N ALA A 35 6.16 21.35 -20.61
CA ALA A 35 5.25 21.46 -21.74
C ALA A 35 4.71 20.08 -22.17
N ASP A 36 5.61 19.11 -22.32
CA ASP A 36 5.26 17.74 -22.70
C ASP A 36 4.40 17.08 -21.62
N LEU A 37 4.83 17.17 -20.35
CA LEU A 37 4.07 16.63 -19.22
C LEU A 37 2.66 17.23 -19.16
N GLY A 38 2.53 18.54 -19.34
CA GLY A 38 1.25 19.24 -19.39
C GLY A 38 0.36 18.78 -20.54
N LEU A 39 0.91 18.66 -21.75
CA LEU A 39 0.18 18.24 -22.92
C LEU A 39 -0.28 16.78 -22.82
N TRP A 40 0.61 15.86 -22.42
CA TRP A 40 0.27 14.44 -22.26
C TRP A 40 -0.78 14.24 -21.16
N THR A 41 -0.64 14.93 -20.02
CA THR A 41 -1.65 14.86 -18.95
C THR A 41 -3.02 15.31 -19.43
N LEU A 42 -3.08 16.38 -20.24
CA LEU A 42 -4.34 16.89 -20.75
C LEU A 42 -4.95 15.99 -21.83
N ARG A 43 -4.12 15.36 -22.66
CA ARG A 43 -4.55 14.38 -23.68
C ARG A 43 -5.20 13.14 -23.07
N GLY A 44 -4.87 12.79 -21.83
CA GLY A 44 -5.59 11.74 -21.11
C GLY A 44 -7.09 12.02 -20.96
N LEU A 45 -7.53 13.28 -21.05
CA LEU A 45 -8.97 13.59 -21.07
C LEU A 45 -9.62 13.28 -22.43
N GLU A 46 -8.88 13.31 -23.54
CA GLU A 46 -9.38 12.98 -24.87
C GLU A 46 -9.76 11.50 -24.99
N VAL A 47 -9.08 10.63 -24.23
CA VAL A 47 -9.42 9.20 -24.13
C VAL A 47 -10.81 9.01 -23.50
N MET A 48 -11.16 9.86 -22.55
CA MET A 48 -12.45 9.80 -21.85
C MET A 48 -13.57 10.52 -22.61
N GLU A 49 -13.24 11.63 -23.26
CA GLU A 49 -14.15 12.49 -24.01
C GLU A 49 -13.51 12.85 -25.36
N PRO A 50 -13.79 12.08 -26.43
CA PRO A 50 -13.15 12.26 -27.74
C PRO A 50 -13.38 13.62 -28.41
N LEU A 51 -14.41 14.36 -27.98
CA LEU A 51 -14.68 15.72 -28.46
C LEU A 51 -13.73 16.77 -27.89
N LEU A 52 -13.02 16.45 -26.80
CA LEU A 52 -11.98 17.31 -26.27
C LEU A 52 -10.72 17.25 -27.15
N LYS A 53 -10.05 18.39 -27.27
CA LYS A 53 -8.75 18.50 -27.93
C LYS A 53 -7.80 19.36 -27.10
N ALA A 54 -6.67 18.76 -26.73
CA ALA A 54 -5.58 19.37 -26.01
C ALA A 54 -4.48 19.80 -26.99
N GLU A 55 -4.13 21.08 -26.97
CA GLU A 55 -3.10 21.63 -27.86
C GLU A 55 -2.11 22.49 -27.08
N LEU A 56 -0.87 22.52 -27.57
CA LEU A 56 0.15 23.45 -27.13
C LEU A 56 0.38 24.48 -28.24
N ARG A 57 0.12 25.76 -27.96
CA ARG A 57 0.43 26.86 -28.88
C ARG A 57 1.18 27.96 -28.15
N SER A 58 2.37 28.31 -28.65
CA SER A 58 3.19 29.43 -28.16
C SER A 58 3.34 29.45 -26.62
N GLY A 59 3.65 28.30 -26.02
CA GLY A 59 3.83 28.18 -24.55
C GLY A 59 2.53 28.21 -23.73
N THR A 60 1.38 28.05 -24.38
CA THR A 60 0.06 28.00 -23.72
C THR A 60 -0.61 26.67 -24.01
N LEU A 61 -1.11 26.00 -22.96
CA LEU A 61 -1.99 24.84 -23.09
C LEU A 61 -3.41 25.31 -23.37
N LEU A 62 -4.04 24.75 -24.39
CA LEU A 62 -5.41 25.02 -24.78
C LEU A 62 -6.22 23.74 -24.68
N LEU A 63 -7.46 23.87 -24.18
CA LEU A 63 -8.45 22.81 -24.21
C LEU A 63 -9.66 23.29 -24.99
N ASN A 64 -9.99 22.59 -26.07
CA ASN A 64 -11.16 22.85 -26.91
C ASN A 64 -12.17 21.71 -26.78
N ALA A 65 -13.45 22.01 -27.02
CA ALA A 65 -14.50 21.03 -27.29
C ALA A 65 -15.10 21.33 -28.67
N GLY A 66 -14.73 20.53 -29.68
CA GLY A 66 -14.89 20.93 -31.07
C GLY A 66 -14.17 22.25 -31.35
N ASP A 67 -14.86 23.22 -31.97
CA ASP A 67 -14.30 24.54 -32.29
C ASP A 67 -14.35 25.55 -31.12
N ARG A 68 -14.91 25.15 -29.96
CA ARG A 68 -15.06 26.04 -28.81
C ARG A 68 -13.88 25.90 -27.85
N LEU A 69 -13.12 26.98 -27.67
CA LEU A 69 -12.12 27.09 -26.61
C LEU A 69 -12.80 27.07 -25.22
N LEU A 70 -12.48 26.07 -24.41
CA LEU A 70 -12.97 25.96 -23.04
C LEU A 70 -12.10 26.75 -22.05
N ALA A 71 -10.78 26.59 -22.17
CA ALA A 71 -9.80 27.28 -21.34
C ALA A 71 -8.42 27.27 -21.98
N ALA A 72 -7.61 28.28 -21.61
CA ALA A 72 -6.21 28.39 -21.97
C ALA A 72 -5.38 28.75 -20.74
N ARG A 73 -4.20 28.11 -20.57
CA ARG A 73 -3.29 28.35 -19.45
C ARG A 73 -1.84 28.43 -19.91
N PRO A 74 -1.11 29.49 -19.56
CA PRO A 74 0.31 29.58 -19.88
C PRO A 74 1.08 28.49 -19.12
N LEU A 75 2.09 27.94 -19.76
CA LEU A 75 3.04 27.03 -19.12
C LEU A 75 4.05 27.80 -18.25
N PRO A 76 4.67 27.13 -17.26
CA PRO A 76 5.85 27.68 -16.62
C PRO A 76 6.99 27.92 -17.62
N PRO A 77 7.94 28.82 -17.31
CA PRO A 77 9.15 29.00 -18.10
C PRO A 77 9.88 27.67 -18.33
N ALA A 78 10.42 27.46 -19.54
CA ALA A 78 11.09 26.21 -19.91
C ALA A 78 12.34 25.92 -19.05
N ALA A 79 12.96 26.95 -18.47
CA ALA A 79 14.11 26.81 -17.57
C ALA A 79 13.73 26.39 -16.14
N SER A 80 12.44 26.39 -15.78
CA SER A 80 11.98 25.97 -14.46
C SER A 80 12.14 24.46 -14.29
N LEU A 81 12.66 24.03 -13.15
CA LEU A 81 12.86 22.62 -12.80
C LEU A 81 12.16 22.28 -11.48
N GLY A 82 11.88 20.98 -11.28
CA GLY A 82 11.31 20.46 -10.03
C GLY A 82 10.04 21.20 -9.60
N GLU A 83 9.97 21.58 -8.33
CA GLU A 83 8.79 22.21 -7.72
C GLU A 83 8.42 23.57 -8.36
N ALA A 84 9.43 24.37 -8.76
CA ALA A 84 9.22 25.67 -9.39
C ALA A 84 8.50 25.57 -10.76
N ALA A 85 8.62 24.43 -11.45
CA ALA A 85 7.83 24.12 -12.63
C ALA A 85 6.51 23.40 -12.29
N ALA A 86 6.55 22.47 -11.33
CA ALA A 86 5.42 21.60 -11.01
C ALA A 86 4.20 22.37 -10.48
N GLN A 87 4.40 23.34 -9.59
CA GLN A 87 3.30 24.05 -8.94
C GLN A 87 2.47 24.93 -9.91
N PRO A 88 3.06 25.81 -10.73
CA PRO A 88 2.32 26.55 -11.74
C PRO A 88 1.70 25.65 -12.82
N LEU A 89 2.39 24.56 -13.22
CA LEU A 89 1.84 23.59 -14.17
C LEU A 89 0.59 22.89 -13.59
N ALA A 90 0.64 22.45 -12.34
CA ALA A 90 -0.49 21.82 -11.65
C ALA A 90 -1.68 22.77 -11.50
N LEU A 91 -1.44 24.05 -11.19
CA LEU A 91 -2.48 25.07 -11.15
C LEU A 91 -3.16 25.23 -12.52
N GLY A 92 -2.37 25.30 -13.59
CA GLY A 92 -2.88 25.37 -14.97
C GLY A 92 -3.72 24.15 -15.34
N LEU A 93 -3.19 22.96 -15.10
CA LEU A 93 -3.87 21.69 -15.38
C LEU A 93 -5.15 21.52 -14.58
N ALA A 94 -5.16 21.85 -13.28
CA ALA A 94 -6.38 21.78 -12.46
C ALA A 94 -7.49 22.70 -13.01
N ALA A 95 -7.13 23.89 -13.51
CA ALA A 95 -8.09 24.80 -14.14
C ALA A 95 -8.60 24.27 -15.49
N LEU A 96 -7.75 23.59 -16.28
CA LEU A 96 -8.16 22.95 -17.54
C LEU A 96 -9.05 21.73 -17.28
N PHE A 97 -8.74 20.91 -16.27
CA PHE A 97 -9.56 19.80 -15.83
C PHE A 97 -10.94 20.28 -15.36
N GLU A 98 -11.00 21.38 -14.62
CA GLU A 98 -12.29 21.96 -14.22
C GLU A 98 -13.10 22.48 -15.41
N ALA A 99 -12.44 23.08 -16.41
CA ALA A 99 -13.12 23.50 -17.64
C ALA A 99 -13.70 22.29 -18.38
N ALA A 100 -12.96 21.18 -18.46
CA ALA A 100 -13.42 19.91 -19.01
C ALA A 100 -14.63 19.34 -18.22
N TRP A 101 -14.53 19.33 -16.88
CA TRP A 101 -15.60 18.89 -15.97
C TRP A 101 -16.91 19.64 -16.21
N ARG A 102 -16.84 20.96 -16.35
CA ARG A 102 -18.03 21.78 -16.62
C ARG A 102 -18.60 21.51 -18.01
N ALA A 103 -17.75 21.22 -18.99
CA ALA A 103 -18.15 21.02 -20.38
C ALA A 103 -18.72 19.62 -20.69
N SER A 104 -18.30 18.57 -19.98
CA SER A 104 -18.68 17.17 -20.26
C SER A 104 -19.41 16.51 -19.08
N PRO A 105 -20.71 16.18 -19.20
CA PRO A 105 -21.44 15.36 -18.23
C PRO A 105 -20.82 13.99 -17.99
N GLU A 106 -20.17 13.41 -19.00
CA GLU A 106 -19.47 12.12 -18.96
C GLU A 106 -18.29 12.20 -17.99
N LEU A 107 -17.49 13.26 -18.07
CA LEU A 107 -16.38 13.48 -17.12
C LEU A 107 -16.88 13.69 -15.69
N ARG A 108 -18.00 14.40 -15.49
CA ARG A 108 -18.63 14.55 -14.16
C ARG A 108 -19.07 13.21 -13.59
N ARG A 109 -19.74 12.39 -14.41
CA ARG A 109 -20.13 11.02 -14.06
C ARG A 109 -18.93 10.13 -13.76
N ALA A 110 -17.82 10.31 -14.48
CA ALA A 110 -16.60 9.54 -14.28
C ALA A 110 -15.90 9.88 -12.95
N GLY A 111 -15.93 11.15 -12.53
CA GLY A 111 -15.33 11.64 -11.31
C GLY A 111 -13.87 12.11 -11.49
N ALA A 112 -13.43 13.03 -10.63
CA ALA A 112 -12.11 13.66 -10.72
C ALA A 112 -10.95 12.65 -10.57
N GLU A 113 -11.14 11.59 -9.79
CA GLU A 113 -10.15 10.52 -9.65
C GLU A 113 -9.90 9.78 -10.97
N ARG A 114 -10.96 9.50 -11.74
CA ARG A 114 -10.80 8.91 -13.08
C ARG A 114 -10.14 9.86 -14.06
N MET A 115 -10.46 11.16 -14.00
CA MET A 115 -9.77 12.17 -14.81
C MET A 115 -8.26 12.22 -14.51
N LEU A 116 -7.89 12.22 -13.22
CA LEU A 116 -6.50 12.16 -12.79
C LEU A 116 -5.81 10.88 -13.27
N ARG A 117 -6.46 9.72 -13.09
CA ARG A 117 -5.93 8.44 -13.57
C ARG A 117 -5.67 8.47 -15.07
N SER A 118 -6.65 8.87 -15.87
CA SER A 118 -6.51 8.93 -17.33
C SER A 118 -5.41 9.90 -17.76
N GLY A 119 -5.32 11.05 -17.10
CA GLY A 119 -4.25 12.03 -17.35
C GLY A 119 -2.85 11.46 -17.06
N PHE A 120 -2.66 10.81 -15.92
CA PHE A 120 -1.37 10.21 -15.59
C PHE A 120 -1.04 8.96 -16.41
N GLU A 121 -2.03 8.13 -16.74
CA GLU A 121 -1.83 6.97 -17.63
C GLU A 121 -1.29 7.43 -19.00
N GLU A 122 -1.89 8.48 -19.58
CA GLU A 122 -1.40 9.04 -20.84
C GLU A 122 0.00 9.67 -20.71
N LEU A 123 0.27 10.37 -19.61
CA LEU A 123 1.61 10.88 -19.30
C LEU A 123 2.64 9.75 -19.22
N PHE A 124 2.34 8.65 -18.51
CA PHE A 124 3.29 7.57 -18.30
C PHE A 124 3.50 6.69 -19.54
N ASN A 125 2.51 6.60 -20.44
CA ASN A 125 2.69 5.95 -21.76
C ASN A 125 3.82 6.57 -22.59
N HIS A 126 4.18 7.83 -22.31
CA HIS A 126 5.28 8.56 -22.98
C HIS A 126 6.60 8.51 -22.22
N LEU A 127 6.63 7.92 -21.01
CA LEU A 127 7.79 7.92 -20.13
C LEU A 127 8.38 6.51 -20.00
N ASP A 128 7.65 5.59 -19.36
CA ASP A 128 8.16 4.23 -19.15
C ASP A 128 7.00 3.24 -18.84
N PRO A 129 7.17 1.92 -19.04
CA PRO A 129 6.10 0.93 -18.84
C PRO A 129 5.87 0.51 -17.37
N TYR A 130 6.65 1.01 -16.43
CA TYR A 130 6.62 0.67 -15.00
C TYR A 130 6.00 1.77 -14.13
N SER A 131 6.04 3.02 -14.59
CA SER A 131 5.46 4.18 -13.96
C SER A 131 3.94 4.16 -14.10
N ARG A 132 3.24 4.41 -12.99
CA ARG A 132 1.77 4.38 -12.94
C ARG A 132 1.23 5.24 -11.82
N TYR A 133 0.01 5.73 -12.02
CA TYR A 133 -0.79 6.33 -10.97
C TYR A 133 -1.56 5.25 -10.20
N LEU A 134 -1.62 5.40 -8.88
CA LEU A 134 -2.47 4.60 -8.00
C LEU A 134 -3.46 5.53 -7.31
N THR A 135 -4.73 5.15 -7.29
CA THR A 135 -5.73 5.88 -6.52
C THR A 135 -5.47 5.76 -5.02
N PRO A 136 -6.07 6.62 -4.17
CA PRO A 136 -5.90 6.54 -2.72
C PRO A 136 -6.17 5.13 -2.16
N GLU A 137 -7.24 4.48 -2.63
CA GLU A 137 -7.59 3.11 -2.21
C GLU A 137 -6.53 2.09 -2.65
N GLU A 138 -6.11 2.12 -3.91
CA GLU A 138 -5.06 1.23 -4.45
C GLU A 138 -3.73 1.45 -3.72
N ALA A 139 -3.37 2.70 -3.45
CA ALA A 139 -2.18 3.08 -2.72
C ALA A 139 -2.23 2.57 -1.27
N GLN A 140 -3.38 2.68 -0.60
CA GLN A 140 -3.58 2.13 0.75
C GLN A 140 -3.43 0.61 0.75
N GLY A 141 -4.07 -0.10 -0.19
CA GLY A 141 -3.93 -1.55 -0.32
C GLY A 141 -2.50 -1.99 -0.67
N ALA A 142 -1.80 -1.25 -1.52
CA ALA A 142 -0.39 -1.50 -1.85
C ALA A 142 0.56 -1.22 -0.68
N ARG A 143 0.25 -0.25 0.19
CA ARG A 143 0.99 -0.01 1.44
C ARG A 143 0.72 -1.12 2.45
N ALA A 144 -0.54 -1.49 2.64
CA ALA A 144 -0.93 -2.54 3.57
C ALA A 144 -0.23 -3.88 3.25
N ARG A 145 -0.13 -4.26 1.97
CA ARG A 145 0.59 -5.48 1.54
C ARG A 145 2.10 -5.46 1.76
N ARG A 146 2.73 -4.29 1.84
CA ARG A 146 4.19 -4.16 2.02
C ARG A 146 4.58 -3.90 3.46
N ILE A 147 3.87 -3.03 4.14
CA ILE A 147 4.24 -2.50 5.46
C ILE A 147 3.35 -3.08 6.56
N GLY A 148 2.15 -3.52 6.21
CA GLY A 148 1.13 -3.94 7.15
C GLY A 148 0.06 -2.89 7.36
N GLN A 149 -0.93 -3.23 8.18
CA GLN A 149 -2.01 -2.34 8.56
C GLN A 149 -2.09 -2.23 10.08
N VAL A 150 -2.42 -1.04 10.57
CA VAL A 150 -2.71 -0.85 12.00
C VAL A 150 -3.99 -1.59 12.35
N GLY A 151 -3.95 -2.38 13.41
CA GLY A 151 -5.13 -3.09 13.90
C GLY A 151 -4.85 -3.91 15.14
N LEU A 152 -5.75 -4.85 15.40
CA LEU A 152 -5.73 -5.70 16.59
C LEU A 152 -5.34 -7.15 16.30
N GLY A 153 -5.17 -7.50 15.02
CA GLY A 153 -4.85 -8.86 14.60
C GLY A 153 -6.03 -9.80 14.80
N LEU A 154 -7.26 -9.34 14.53
CA LEU A 154 -8.46 -10.15 14.63
C LEU A 154 -9.44 -9.84 13.50
N ARG A 155 -10.30 -10.81 13.17
CA ARG A 155 -11.44 -10.63 12.26
C ARG A 155 -12.72 -11.06 12.96
N LEU A 156 -13.77 -10.26 12.82
CA LEU A 156 -15.10 -10.58 13.32
C LEU A 156 -15.92 -11.29 12.24
N ALA A 157 -16.79 -12.20 12.64
CA ALA A 157 -17.84 -12.75 11.78
C ALA A 157 -19.16 -12.88 12.54
N ALA A 158 -20.26 -12.95 11.81
CA ALA A 158 -21.54 -13.33 12.38
C ALA A 158 -21.48 -14.76 12.91
N GLY A 159 -21.89 -14.94 14.17
CA GLY A 159 -22.05 -16.23 14.82
C GLY A 159 -23.47 -16.79 14.63
N ARG A 160 -23.85 -17.75 15.48
CA ARG A 160 -25.22 -18.27 15.49
C ARG A 160 -26.18 -17.24 16.08
N GLY A 161 -27.33 -17.04 15.43
CA GLY A 161 -28.32 -16.07 15.89
C GLY A 161 -27.83 -14.64 15.68
N ASP A 162 -27.75 -13.86 16.76
CA ASP A 162 -27.36 -12.44 16.72
C ASP A 162 -25.96 -12.21 17.31
N ASP A 163 -25.12 -13.24 17.26
CA ASP A 163 -23.79 -13.23 17.85
C ASP A 163 -22.75 -12.64 16.90
N VAL A 164 -21.70 -12.05 17.48
CA VAL A 164 -20.45 -11.74 16.78
C VAL A 164 -19.32 -12.52 17.42
N VAL A 165 -18.52 -13.20 16.60
CA VAL A 165 -17.44 -14.07 17.05
C VAL A 165 -16.11 -13.69 16.41
N LEU A 166 -15.01 -14.00 17.11
CA LEU A 166 -13.67 -13.98 16.53
C LEU A 166 -13.52 -15.12 15.52
N ALA A 167 -13.32 -14.77 14.25
CA ALA A 167 -13.22 -15.70 13.13
C ALA A 167 -11.79 -15.89 12.62
N ALA A 168 -10.91 -14.93 12.89
CA ALA A 168 -9.47 -15.07 12.63
C ALA A 168 -8.68 -14.31 13.70
N ILE A 169 -7.49 -14.79 14.00
CA ILE A 169 -6.51 -14.13 14.87
C ILE A 169 -5.15 -14.20 14.18
N THR A 170 -4.46 -13.07 14.07
CA THR A 170 -3.10 -12.97 13.54
C THR A 170 -2.12 -13.40 14.63
N PRO A 171 -1.29 -14.44 14.40
CA PRO A 171 -0.25 -14.84 15.34
C PRO A 171 0.69 -13.68 15.69
N GLY A 172 1.06 -13.55 16.96
CA GLY A 172 1.90 -12.44 17.45
C GLY A 172 1.26 -11.04 17.38
N GLY A 173 -0.01 -10.93 16.98
CA GLY A 173 -0.75 -9.67 17.01
C GLY A 173 -1.39 -9.38 18.39
N PRO A 174 -1.90 -8.16 18.63
CA PRO A 174 -2.45 -7.75 19.93
C PRO A 174 -3.55 -8.68 20.48
N ALA A 175 -4.40 -9.23 19.60
CA ALA A 175 -5.43 -10.19 19.99
C ALA A 175 -4.86 -11.54 20.45
N ALA A 176 -3.81 -12.02 19.79
CA ALA A 176 -3.14 -13.25 20.18
C ALA A 176 -2.42 -13.06 21.53
N GLU A 177 -1.72 -11.93 21.70
CA GLU A 177 -1.04 -11.56 22.95
C GLU A 177 -2.02 -11.39 24.12
N ALA A 178 -3.21 -10.85 23.87
CA ALA A 178 -4.29 -10.76 24.85
C ALA A 178 -4.96 -12.13 25.15
N GLY A 179 -4.48 -13.22 24.54
CA GLY A 179 -4.98 -14.57 24.78
C GLY A 179 -6.39 -14.83 24.23
N LEU A 180 -6.83 -14.03 23.26
CA LEU A 180 -8.09 -14.24 22.56
C LEU A 180 -8.02 -15.52 21.72
N ARG A 181 -9.18 -16.15 21.48
CA ARG A 181 -9.28 -17.40 20.75
C ARG A 181 -10.40 -17.35 19.72
N LEU A 182 -10.23 -18.11 18.64
CA LEU A 182 -11.28 -18.32 17.64
C LEU A 182 -12.55 -18.83 18.34
N GLY A 183 -13.69 -18.25 17.96
CA GLY A 183 -14.99 -18.54 18.55
C GLY A 183 -15.31 -17.77 19.84
N ASP A 184 -14.40 -16.97 20.40
CA ASP A 184 -14.77 -16.03 21.47
C ASP A 184 -15.86 -15.08 20.96
N ARG A 185 -16.95 -14.94 21.72
CA ARG A 185 -18.06 -14.04 21.39
C ARG A 185 -17.75 -12.64 21.86
N VAL A 186 -17.86 -11.66 20.97
CA VAL A 186 -17.71 -10.23 21.29
C VAL A 186 -19.05 -9.68 21.74
N LEU A 187 -19.14 -9.27 23.01
CA LEU A 187 -20.37 -8.75 23.61
C LEU A 187 -20.44 -7.21 23.53
N ALA A 188 -19.28 -6.54 23.63
CA ALA A 188 -19.18 -5.09 23.53
C ALA A 188 -17.76 -4.65 23.12
N ILE A 189 -17.69 -3.49 22.48
CA ILE A 189 -16.45 -2.77 22.12
C ILE A 189 -16.56 -1.38 22.73
N ASP A 190 -15.62 -0.99 23.59
CA ASP A 190 -15.62 0.29 24.31
C ASP A 190 -16.96 0.61 24.99
N GLY A 191 -17.53 -0.40 25.66
CA GLY A 191 -18.82 -0.30 26.34
C GLY A 191 -20.06 -0.35 25.43
N GLN A 192 -19.88 -0.24 24.11
CA GLN A 192 -20.97 -0.34 23.14
C GLN A 192 -21.29 -1.80 22.84
N ARG A 193 -22.51 -2.24 23.14
CA ARG A 193 -22.95 -3.61 22.83
C ARG A 193 -22.96 -3.84 21.33
N ILE A 194 -22.51 -5.01 20.92
CA ILE A 194 -22.45 -5.43 19.53
C ILE A 194 -23.40 -6.62 19.32
N SER A 195 -24.08 -6.62 18.18
CA SER A 195 -24.92 -7.72 17.70
C SER A 195 -24.51 -8.14 16.29
N GLY A 196 -24.98 -9.29 15.82
CA GLY A 196 -24.67 -9.83 14.49
C GLY A 196 -25.08 -8.88 13.36
N ARG A 197 -26.11 -8.06 13.58
CA ARG A 197 -26.56 -7.01 12.64
C ARG A 197 -25.62 -5.82 12.55
N ASP A 198 -24.70 -5.66 13.51
CA ASP A 198 -23.80 -4.52 13.64
C ASP A 198 -22.37 -4.81 13.14
N LEU A 199 -22.12 -5.85 12.33
CA LEU A 199 -20.75 -6.27 11.98
C LEU A 199 -19.91 -5.13 11.36
N ALA A 200 -20.50 -4.31 10.49
CA ALA A 200 -19.84 -3.15 9.90
C ALA A 200 -19.50 -2.07 10.95
N ARG A 201 -20.43 -1.80 11.87
CA ARG A 201 -20.20 -0.88 12.99
C ARG A 201 -19.13 -1.41 13.94
N ALA A 202 -19.15 -2.70 14.22
CA ALA A 202 -18.16 -3.36 15.05
C ALA A 202 -16.76 -3.24 14.43
N ALA A 203 -16.62 -3.49 13.13
CA ALA A 203 -15.37 -3.27 12.41
C ALA A 203 -14.88 -1.82 12.54
N ALA A 204 -15.76 -0.83 12.33
CA ALA A 204 -15.41 0.58 12.49
C ALA A 204 -14.95 0.96 13.91
N LEU A 205 -15.52 0.35 14.96
CA LEU A 205 -15.08 0.57 16.34
C LEU A 205 -13.71 -0.04 16.64
N LEU A 206 -13.32 -1.09 15.92
CA LEU A 206 -11.99 -1.70 16.07
C LEU A 206 -10.90 -0.91 15.34
N GLU A 207 -11.25 -0.09 14.35
CA GLU A 207 -10.33 0.82 13.68
C GLU A 207 -9.85 1.93 14.63
N GLY A 208 -8.68 2.47 14.34
CA GLY A 208 -8.07 3.54 15.13
C GLY A 208 -6.57 3.67 14.86
N ALA A 209 -5.99 4.76 15.37
CA ALA A 209 -4.56 5.02 15.23
C ALA A 209 -3.71 4.03 16.03
N ALA A 210 -2.48 3.79 15.59
CA ALA A 210 -1.54 2.94 16.32
C ALA A 210 -1.28 3.52 17.73
N GLY A 211 -1.12 2.64 18.72
CA GLY A 211 -0.93 3.00 20.12
C GLY A 211 -2.21 3.36 20.87
N THR A 212 -3.35 3.48 20.20
CA THR A 212 -4.63 3.69 20.88
C THR A 212 -5.20 2.38 21.41
N GLU A 213 -5.90 2.45 22.55
CA GLU A 213 -6.50 1.28 23.20
C GLU A 213 -7.92 1.00 22.70
N VAL A 214 -8.34 -0.26 22.84
CA VAL A 214 -9.73 -0.71 22.73
C VAL A 214 -10.03 -1.72 23.83
N LEU A 215 -11.21 -1.62 24.43
CA LEU A 215 -11.71 -2.56 25.42
C LEU A 215 -12.74 -3.49 24.79
N LEU A 216 -12.40 -4.77 24.73
CA LEU A 216 -13.32 -5.83 24.30
C LEU A 216 -13.91 -6.54 25.51
N ARG A 217 -15.23 -6.61 25.58
CA ARG A 217 -15.92 -7.49 26.53
C ARG A 217 -16.35 -8.75 25.80
N LEU A 218 -15.83 -9.89 26.23
CA LEU A 218 -15.94 -11.16 25.53
C LEU A 218 -16.61 -12.24 26.39
N GLN A 219 -17.11 -13.26 25.72
CA GLN A 219 -17.51 -14.52 26.34
C GLN A 219 -16.84 -15.69 25.60
N ARG A 220 -16.04 -16.46 26.33
CA ARG A 220 -15.47 -17.72 25.83
C ARG A 220 -16.46 -18.85 26.04
N PRO A 221 -17.00 -19.48 24.98
CA PRO A 221 -17.89 -20.62 25.13
C PRO A 221 -17.19 -21.77 25.87
N ALA A 222 -17.91 -22.47 26.74
CA ALA A 222 -17.39 -23.71 27.33
C ALA A 222 -17.57 -24.88 26.34
N PRO A 223 -16.60 -25.81 26.24
CA PRO A 223 -16.73 -26.99 25.39
C PRO A 223 -18.02 -27.74 25.69
N GLY A 224 -18.79 -28.10 24.65
CA GLY A 224 -20.01 -28.90 24.79
C GLY A 224 -21.26 -28.21 25.36
N THR A 225 -21.19 -26.92 25.70
CA THR A 225 -22.36 -26.19 26.23
C THR A 225 -23.24 -25.58 25.13
N ARG A 226 -24.58 -25.71 25.28
CA ARG A 226 -25.56 -24.91 24.52
C ARG A 226 -25.66 -23.49 25.10
N GLN A 227 -26.18 -22.56 24.29
CA GLN A 227 -26.21 -21.10 24.49
C GLN A 227 -26.30 -20.62 25.95
N GLY A 228 -25.41 -19.70 26.33
CA GLY A 228 -25.44 -18.96 27.61
C GLY A 228 -24.30 -19.31 28.56
N GLY A 229 -23.76 -20.54 28.48
CA GLY A 229 -22.58 -20.97 29.23
C GLY A 229 -21.27 -20.42 28.67
N GLY A 230 -20.34 -20.02 29.55
CA GLY A 230 -19.01 -19.57 29.15
C GLY A 230 -18.45 -18.47 30.03
N ARG A 231 -17.12 -18.42 30.14
CA ARG A 231 -16.43 -17.42 30.97
C ARG A 231 -16.49 -16.06 30.29
N ARG A 232 -17.04 -15.05 30.98
CA ARG A 232 -16.96 -13.65 30.55
C ARG A 232 -15.66 -13.03 31.06
N PHE A 233 -15.04 -12.22 30.22
CA PHE A 233 -13.81 -11.52 30.55
C PHE A 233 -13.67 -10.27 29.69
N GLU A 234 -12.78 -9.39 30.10
CA GLU A 234 -12.40 -8.21 29.35
C GLU A 234 -10.97 -8.36 28.84
N ALA A 235 -10.71 -7.80 27.66
CA ALA A 235 -9.38 -7.70 27.09
C ALA A 235 -9.17 -6.25 26.65
N ARG A 236 -8.10 -5.63 27.15
CA ARG A 236 -7.60 -4.35 26.66
C ARG A 236 -6.52 -4.62 25.65
N LEU A 237 -6.68 -4.09 24.45
CA LEU A 237 -5.74 -4.29 23.34
C LEU A 237 -5.24 -2.94 22.87
N LEU A 238 -3.95 -2.88 22.56
CA LEU A 238 -3.34 -1.75 21.88
C LEU A 238 -3.35 -2.00 20.38
N ARG A 239 -3.80 -1.02 19.60
CA ARG A 239 -3.69 -1.08 18.13
C ARG A 239 -2.22 -1.00 17.75
N SER A 240 -1.72 -1.95 16.98
CA SER A 240 -0.33 -1.97 16.52
C SER A 240 -0.25 -2.22 15.02
N LEU A 241 0.91 -1.93 14.42
CA LEU A 241 1.16 -2.25 13.03
C LEU A 241 1.32 -3.77 12.88
N LEU A 242 0.38 -4.40 12.18
CA LEU A 242 0.42 -5.83 11.89
C LEU A 242 1.14 -6.03 10.57
N ALA A 243 2.36 -6.56 10.64
CA ALA A 243 3.12 -6.86 9.44
C ALA A 243 2.45 -7.98 8.62
N PRO A 244 2.54 -7.95 7.29
CA PRO A 244 2.03 -9.02 6.44
C PRO A 244 2.84 -10.28 6.64
N GLU A 245 2.16 -11.41 6.86
CA GLU A 245 2.78 -12.73 6.82
C GLU A 245 3.15 -13.05 5.37
N ALA A 246 4.45 -13.08 5.09
CA ALA A 246 4.98 -13.24 3.73
C ALA A 246 6.01 -14.37 3.63
N VAL A 247 6.32 -15.04 4.74
CA VAL A 247 7.36 -16.07 4.85
C VAL A 247 6.73 -17.32 5.42
N HIS A 248 6.78 -18.42 4.67
CA HIS A 248 6.32 -19.73 5.09
C HIS A 248 7.53 -20.65 5.18
N ALA A 249 7.80 -21.17 6.38
CA ALA A 249 8.93 -22.06 6.65
C ALA A 249 8.45 -23.49 6.85
N GLU A 250 9.08 -24.45 6.17
CA GLU A 250 8.75 -25.87 6.26
C GLU A 250 10.01 -26.73 6.15
N LEU A 251 10.12 -27.76 6.98
CA LEU A 251 11.19 -28.75 6.85
C LEU A 251 10.72 -29.91 5.96
N ARG A 252 11.36 -30.11 4.81
CA ARG A 252 11.07 -31.20 3.87
C ARG A 252 12.33 -32.00 3.60
N GLU A 253 12.30 -33.30 3.88
CA GLU A 253 13.42 -34.22 3.57
C GLU A 253 14.79 -33.70 4.04
N ASP A 254 14.82 -33.13 5.26
CA ASP A 254 16.02 -32.55 5.88
C ASP A 254 16.55 -31.28 5.18
N ILE A 255 15.68 -30.54 4.50
CA ILE A 255 15.95 -29.24 3.87
C ILE A 255 14.95 -28.22 4.42
N LEU A 256 15.43 -27.05 4.84
CA LEU A 256 14.57 -25.95 5.24
C LEU A 256 14.08 -25.21 3.99
N TRP A 257 12.78 -25.30 3.70
CA TRP A 257 12.13 -24.54 2.65
C TRP A 257 11.58 -23.23 3.21
N LEU A 258 12.02 -22.13 2.64
CA LEU A 258 11.54 -20.78 2.93
C LEU A 258 10.84 -20.24 1.69
N GLN A 259 9.52 -20.30 1.67
CA GLN A 259 8.71 -19.68 0.62
C GLN A 259 8.43 -18.22 0.97
N LEU A 260 8.82 -17.32 0.08
CA LEU A 260 8.59 -15.88 0.24
C LEU A 260 7.61 -15.40 -0.83
N ASP A 261 6.38 -15.08 -0.42
CA ASP A 261 5.35 -14.58 -1.35
C ASP A 261 5.65 -13.15 -1.83
N ASN A 262 6.27 -12.34 -0.97
CA ASN A 262 6.80 -11.00 -1.27
C ASN A 262 7.87 -10.58 -0.25
N PHE A 263 8.49 -9.42 -0.45
CA PHE A 263 9.34 -8.77 0.55
C PHE A 263 8.54 -7.70 1.33
N SER A 264 7.90 -8.12 2.44
CA SER A 264 7.16 -7.26 3.38
C SER A 264 8.06 -6.76 4.51
N SER A 265 7.54 -5.87 5.35
CA SER A 265 8.24 -5.25 6.48
C SER A 265 8.72 -6.22 7.56
N ALA A 266 8.28 -7.48 7.56
CA ALA A 266 8.72 -8.51 8.50
C ALA A 266 9.46 -9.68 7.84
N THR A 267 9.71 -9.62 6.53
CA THR A 267 10.36 -10.72 5.81
C THR A 267 11.73 -11.04 6.39
N ASP A 268 12.55 -10.03 6.65
CA ASP A 268 13.89 -10.17 7.22
C ASP A 268 13.87 -10.94 8.55
N ARG A 269 13.06 -10.47 9.51
CA ARG A 269 12.94 -11.04 10.84
C ARG A 269 12.45 -12.48 10.78
N ASN A 270 11.44 -12.75 9.96
CA ASN A 270 10.86 -14.09 9.86
C ASN A 270 11.84 -15.08 9.23
N VAL A 271 12.59 -14.67 8.20
CA VAL A 271 13.67 -15.48 7.62
C VAL A 271 14.78 -15.71 8.64
N MET A 272 15.27 -14.66 9.29
CA MET A 272 16.33 -14.77 10.30
C MET A 272 15.91 -15.65 11.48
N ALA A 273 14.65 -15.56 11.93
CA ALA A 273 14.12 -16.42 12.98
C ALA A 273 14.09 -17.88 12.55
N ALA A 274 13.61 -18.18 11.34
CA ALA A 274 13.57 -19.54 10.80
C ALA A 274 14.99 -20.12 10.63
N LEU A 275 15.95 -19.34 10.12
CA LEU A 275 17.36 -19.75 10.04
C LEU A 275 17.94 -19.99 11.43
N ALA A 276 17.76 -19.03 12.34
CA ALA A 276 18.29 -19.12 13.70
C ALA A 276 17.63 -20.23 14.53
N GLU A 277 16.43 -20.70 14.20
CA GLU A 277 15.81 -21.85 14.85
C GLU A 277 16.42 -23.18 14.38
N ASN A 278 16.73 -23.28 13.08
CA ASN A 278 17.12 -24.52 12.43
C ASN A 278 18.65 -24.73 12.32
N PHE A 279 19.43 -23.64 12.35
CA PHE A 279 20.89 -23.67 12.15
C PHE A 279 21.69 -23.27 13.41
N ARG A 280 21.10 -23.38 14.62
CA ARG A 280 21.79 -23.06 15.88
C ARG A 280 23.09 -23.84 16.03
N PRO A 281 24.17 -23.22 16.54
CA PRO A 281 25.44 -23.91 16.80
C PRO A 281 25.29 -25.15 17.70
N ASP A 282 24.36 -25.07 18.66
CA ASP A 282 24.12 -26.11 19.67
C ASP A 282 23.09 -27.16 19.24
N ALA A 283 22.48 -27.01 18.05
CA ALA A 283 21.61 -28.05 17.51
C ALA A 283 22.47 -29.29 17.22
N ALA A 284 22.23 -30.38 17.94
CA ALA A 284 22.89 -31.65 17.67
C ALA A 284 22.82 -31.96 16.17
N ARG A 285 23.94 -32.38 15.54
CA ARG A 285 24.05 -32.59 14.08
C ARG A 285 22.93 -33.45 13.47
N THR A 286 22.24 -34.24 14.28
CA THR A 286 21.11 -35.10 13.89
C THR A 286 19.77 -34.36 13.69
N GLY A 287 19.68 -33.06 13.98
CA GLY A 287 18.47 -32.25 13.77
C GLY A 287 18.69 -30.95 12.98
N ARG A 288 19.90 -30.73 12.46
CA ARG A 288 20.22 -29.56 11.63
C ARG A 288 19.93 -29.88 10.16
N PRO A 289 19.16 -29.05 9.43
CA PRO A 289 18.91 -29.28 8.01
C PRO A 289 20.21 -29.28 7.19
N ARG A 290 20.24 -30.06 6.11
CA ARG A 290 21.36 -30.14 5.17
C ARG A 290 21.57 -28.88 4.35
N GLY A 291 20.55 -28.05 4.19
CA GLY A 291 20.57 -26.85 3.35
C GLY A 291 19.28 -26.06 3.43
N VAL A 292 19.22 -24.98 2.67
CA VAL A 292 18.06 -24.07 2.62
C VAL A 292 17.61 -23.89 1.17
N VAL A 293 16.31 -24.01 0.92
CA VAL A 293 15.69 -23.62 -0.35
C VAL A 293 14.93 -22.32 -0.15
N LEU A 294 15.35 -21.27 -0.84
CA LEU A 294 14.61 -20.01 -0.92
C LEU A 294 13.67 -20.04 -2.13
N ASP A 295 12.39 -20.31 -1.91
CA ASP A 295 11.38 -20.34 -2.97
C ASP A 295 10.80 -18.95 -3.20
N LEU A 296 11.20 -18.34 -4.32
CA LEU A 296 10.77 -17.01 -4.77
C LEU A 296 9.75 -17.08 -5.92
N ARG A 297 9.20 -18.25 -6.24
CA ARG A 297 8.25 -18.38 -7.34
C ARG A 297 6.97 -17.58 -7.03
N GLY A 298 6.53 -16.77 -8.00
CA GLY A 298 5.38 -15.88 -7.84
C GLY A 298 5.67 -14.59 -7.05
N ASN A 299 6.86 -14.45 -6.47
CA ASN A 299 7.28 -13.25 -5.77
C ASN A 299 7.58 -12.11 -6.76
N ARG A 300 6.82 -11.01 -6.65
CA ARG A 300 6.95 -9.82 -7.53
C ARG A 300 7.87 -8.73 -6.95
N GLY A 301 8.64 -9.05 -5.92
CA GLY A 301 9.49 -8.13 -5.18
C GLY A 301 8.82 -7.58 -3.91
N GLY A 302 9.09 -6.32 -3.59
CA GLY A 302 8.62 -5.68 -2.38
C GLY A 302 9.59 -4.60 -1.90
N LEU A 303 9.83 -4.54 -0.60
CA LEU A 303 10.77 -3.59 0.00
C LEU A 303 12.21 -4.02 -0.28
N LEU A 304 12.98 -3.20 -1.02
CA LEU A 304 14.37 -3.50 -1.37
C LEU A 304 15.24 -3.77 -0.14
N GLY A 305 15.06 -3.00 0.94
CA GLY A 305 15.82 -3.20 2.19
C GLY A 305 15.62 -4.59 2.79
N GLN A 306 14.42 -5.17 2.63
CA GLN A 306 14.10 -6.50 3.12
C GLN A 306 14.76 -7.59 2.25
N ALA A 307 14.77 -7.40 0.93
CA ALA A 307 15.52 -8.28 0.03
C ALA A 307 17.04 -8.25 0.31
N VAL A 308 17.59 -7.05 0.57
CA VAL A 308 18.99 -6.88 0.94
C VAL A 308 19.30 -7.58 2.27
N ALA A 309 18.45 -7.43 3.28
CA ALA A 309 18.62 -8.07 4.57
C ALA A 309 18.56 -9.61 4.47
N VAL A 310 17.61 -10.14 3.70
CA VAL A 310 17.51 -11.58 3.43
C VAL A 310 18.76 -12.09 2.70
N ALA A 311 19.20 -11.42 1.64
CA ALA A 311 20.43 -11.80 0.94
C ALA A 311 21.65 -11.74 1.88
N GLY A 312 21.72 -10.72 2.73
CA GLY A 312 22.78 -10.56 3.73
C GLY A 312 22.85 -11.71 4.75
N ALA A 313 21.75 -12.41 5.02
CA ALA A 313 21.74 -13.55 5.91
C ALA A 313 22.48 -14.79 5.34
N PHE A 314 22.81 -14.79 4.05
CA PHE A 314 23.51 -15.89 3.36
C PHE A 314 24.88 -15.47 2.80
N LEU A 315 25.28 -14.20 2.98
CA LEU A 315 26.50 -13.65 2.39
C LEU A 315 27.51 -13.32 3.48
N PRO A 316 28.80 -13.64 3.30
CA PRO A 316 29.86 -13.31 4.26
C PRO A 316 30.21 -11.80 4.28
N GLY A 317 29.46 -10.97 3.56
CA GLY A 317 29.70 -9.55 3.37
C GLY A 317 29.75 -9.16 1.89
N GLY A 318 30.01 -7.88 1.61
CA GLY A 318 30.13 -7.35 0.26
C GLY A 318 28.87 -6.64 -0.24
N ILE A 319 28.95 -6.14 -1.48
CA ILE A 319 27.88 -5.34 -2.09
C ILE A 319 26.77 -6.28 -2.56
N VAL A 320 25.55 -6.04 -2.07
CA VAL A 320 24.34 -6.77 -2.47
C VAL A 320 23.68 -6.10 -3.66
N ALA A 321 23.56 -4.77 -3.62
CA ALA A 321 22.90 -4.00 -4.68
C ALA A 321 23.44 -2.57 -4.76
N ARG A 322 23.29 -1.96 -5.94
CA ARG A 322 23.51 -0.53 -6.16
C ARG A 322 22.31 0.04 -6.90
N THR A 323 21.91 1.25 -6.51
CA THR A 323 20.89 2.03 -7.23
C THR A 323 21.53 3.31 -7.74
N ALA A 324 21.03 3.81 -8.87
CA ALA A 324 21.44 5.07 -9.44
C ALA A 324 20.24 5.82 -10.03
N GLY A 325 20.26 7.15 -10.05
CA GLY A 325 19.20 7.93 -10.67
C GLY A 325 19.50 9.43 -10.77
N ARG A 326 18.51 10.20 -11.23
CA ARG A 326 18.65 11.66 -11.40
C ARG A 326 18.63 12.45 -10.09
N HIS A 327 18.00 11.90 -9.06
CA HIS A 327 17.94 12.52 -7.73
C HIS A 327 19.05 11.95 -6.84
N PRO A 328 19.75 12.76 -6.03
CA PRO A 328 20.83 12.29 -5.14
C PRO A 328 20.44 11.09 -4.25
N ASP A 329 19.24 11.10 -3.66
CA ASP A 329 18.73 9.96 -2.87
C ASP A 329 18.55 8.64 -3.62
N ALA A 330 18.59 8.66 -4.97
CA ALA A 330 18.52 7.45 -5.78
C ALA A 330 19.86 6.70 -5.79
N ASP A 331 20.97 7.38 -5.51
CA ASP A 331 22.30 6.78 -5.53
C ASP A 331 22.58 6.12 -4.18
N ARG A 332 22.46 4.79 -4.12
CA ARG A 332 22.66 4.02 -2.88
C ARG A 332 23.47 2.75 -3.15
N VAL A 333 24.32 2.41 -2.18
CA VAL A 333 25.03 1.13 -2.14
C VAL A 333 24.53 0.34 -0.94
N TYR A 334 24.07 -0.88 -1.19
CA TYR A 334 23.57 -1.81 -0.18
C TYR A 334 24.62 -2.89 0.05
N ILE A 335 25.02 -3.09 1.30
CA ILE A 335 26.10 -3.98 1.71
C ILE A 335 25.52 -5.01 2.69
N ALA A 336 25.90 -6.27 2.55
CA ALA A 336 25.54 -7.34 3.46
C ALA A 336 26.27 -7.15 4.80
N SER A 337 25.54 -7.33 5.91
CA SER A 337 26.16 -7.56 7.21
C SER A 337 26.88 -8.90 7.19
N ALA A 338 28.14 -8.95 7.63
CA ALA A 338 28.99 -10.15 7.58
C ALA A 338 28.58 -11.23 8.60
N ALA A 339 27.36 -11.75 8.50
CA ALA A 339 26.81 -12.77 9.38
C ALA A 339 25.99 -13.78 8.57
N ASP A 340 26.66 -14.80 8.03
CA ASP A 340 26.00 -15.94 7.40
C ASP A 340 25.28 -16.78 8.46
N LEU A 341 23.94 -16.67 8.50
CA LEU A 341 23.07 -17.36 9.43
C LEU A 341 22.75 -18.79 9.01
N ALA A 342 23.04 -19.17 7.76
CA ALA A 342 22.97 -20.56 7.31
C ALA A 342 24.22 -21.36 7.72
N ALA A 343 25.23 -20.68 8.27
CA ALA A 343 26.48 -21.26 8.75
C ALA A 343 27.14 -22.16 7.68
N GLY A 344 27.27 -21.62 6.46
CA GLY A 344 27.86 -22.25 5.29
C GLY A 344 27.03 -23.37 4.66
N ALA A 345 25.76 -23.52 5.05
CA ALA A 345 24.88 -24.51 4.44
C ALA A 345 24.55 -24.12 2.99
N PRO A 346 24.51 -25.10 2.07
CA PRO A 346 24.21 -24.88 0.66
C PRO A 346 22.77 -24.43 0.41
#